data_AF-A0A6P1W3R5-F1
#
_entry.id   AF-A0A6P1W3R5-F1
#
_cell.length_a   1.000
_cell.length_b   1.000
_cell.length_c   1.000
_cell.angle_alpha   90.00
_cell.angle_beta   90.00
_cell.angle_gamma   90.00
#
_symmetry.space_group_name_H-M   'P 1'
#
loop_
_entity.id
_entity.type
_entity.pdbx_description
1 polymer ?
#
loop_
_entity_poly.entity_id
_entity_poly.type
_entity_poly.pdbx_seq_one_letter_code
_entity_poly.pdbx_strand_id
1 'polypeptide(L)'
;MELDHIFIFTHQAQQVATALQSFGLSEGTANLHPGQGTACRRFFFQNAYIELVWVINEDENKNSEIKRANLWERSQYEFTKYCPFGFCFRT
;
A
#
# COMPACT_ATOMS: atom_id res chain seq x y z
N MET A 1 -2.34 -3.57 21.19
CA MET A 1 -2.52 -3.13 19.79
C MET A 1 -1.26 -2.41 19.40
N GLU A 2 -0.50 -2.98 18.48
CA GLU A 2 0.76 -2.41 17.99
C GLU A 2 0.63 -2.09 16.50
N LEU A 3 1.36 -1.08 16.03
CA LEU A 3 1.47 -0.81 14.60
C LEU A 3 2.17 -1.98 13.91
N ASP A 4 1.56 -2.50 12.86
CA ASP A 4 2.16 -3.51 11.98
C ASP A 4 2.83 -2.82 10.79
N HIS A 5 2.08 -2.00 10.06
CA HIS A 5 2.59 -1.21 8.94
C HIS A 5 1.71 -0.03 8.59
N ILE A 6 2.28 0.88 7.80
CA ILE A 6 1.57 1.95 7.12
C ILE A 6 1.62 1.64 5.63
N PHE A 7 0.47 1.68 4.96
CA PHE A 7 0.44 1.61 3.50
C PHE A 7 0.14 2.98 2.87
N ILE A 8 0.67 3.18 1.66
CA ILE A 8 0.50 4.39 0.87
C ILE A 8 0.16 3.98 -0.57
N PHE A 9 -1.05 4.30 -1.03
CA PHE A 9 -1.36 4.21 -2.45
C PHE A 9 -0.56 5.22 -3.25
N THR A 10 0.06 4.76 -4.34
CA THR A 10 0.80 5.64 -5.25
C THR A 10 0.76 5.11 -6.67
N HIS A 11 0.64 6.00 -7.65
CA HIS A 11 0.80 5.67 -9.07
C HIS A 11 2.26 5.76 -9.53
N GLN A 12 3.16 6.19 -8.64
CA GLN A 12 4.58 6.46 -8.92
C GLN A 12 5.49 5.55 -8.07
N ALA A 13 5.07 4.30 -7.84
CA ALA A 13 5.73 3.37 -6.91
C ALA A 13 7.24 3.24 -7.14
N GLN A 14 7.68 3.21 -8.41
CA GLN A 14 9.10 3.16 -8.74
C GLN A 14 9.86 4.42 -8.30
N GLN A 15 9.33 5.60 -8.58
CA GLN A 15 9.97 6.87 -8.22
C GLN A 15 10.02 7.04 -6.70
N VAL A 16 8.91 6.76 -6.01
CA VAL A 16 8.84 6.84 -4.54
C VAL A 16 9.82 5.86 -3.91
N ALA A 17 9.88 4.62 -4.40
CA ALA A 17 10.84 3.63 -3.91
C ALA A 17 12.29 4.06 -4.12
N THR A 18 12.64 4.59 -5.30
CA THR A 18 13.98 5.13 -5.56
C THR A 18 14.33 6.27 -4.59
N ALA A 19 13.37 7.14 -4.27
CA ALA A 19 13.57 8.21 -3.29
C ALA A 19 13.79 7.67 -1.87
N LEU A 20 13.02 6.66 -1.45
CA LEU A 20 13.19 6.01 -0.15
C LEU A 20 14.53 5.27 -0.03
N GLN A 21 14.97 4.59 -1.09
CA GLN A 21 16.30 3.96 -1.16
C GLN A 21 17.41 5.02 -1.08
N SER A 22 17.28 6.11 -1.83
CA SER A 22 18.24 7.22 -1.81
C SER A 22 18.29 7.94 -0.45
N PHE A 23 17.17 7.96 0.27
CA PHE A 23 17.10 8.45 1.66
C PHE A 23 17.80 7.51 2.66
N GLY A 24 18.09 6.27 2.27
CA GLY A 24 18.79 5.28 3.08
C GLY A 24 17.88 4.17 3.65
N LEU A 25 16.62 4.07 3.21
CA LEU A 25 15.79 2.93 3.58
C LEU A 25 16.15 1.70 2.74
N SER A 26 16.15 0.54 3.39
CA SER A 26 16.34 -0.74 2.72
C SER A 26 15.00 -1.30 2.26
N GLU A 27 14.93 -1.66 1.00
CA GLU A 27 13.78 -2.36 0.45
C GLU A 27 13.85 -3.84 0.79
N GLY A 28 12.73 -4.41 1.24
CA GLY A 28 12.56 -5.83 1.47
C GLY A 28 11.76 -6.52 0.37
N THR A 29 11.25 -7.71 0.66
CA THR A 29 10.51 -8.51 -0.31
C THR A 29 9.19 -7.83 -0.70
N ALA A 30 8.95 -7.66 -2.00
CA ALA A 30 7.67 -7.21 -2.56
C ALA A 30 6.52 -8.20 -2.26
N ASN A 31 5.27 -7.81 -2.50
CA ASN A 31 4.13 -8.74 -2.45
C ASN A 31 3.15 -8.53 -3.59
N LEU A 32 2.37 -9.57 -3.85
CA LEU A 32 1.09 -9.47 -4.56
C LEU A 32 -0.01 -9.82 -3.56
N HIS A 33 -1.16 -9.15 -3.69
CA HIS A 33 -2.34 -9.38 -2.85
C HIS A 33 -3.49 -9.91 -3.71
N PRO A 34 -3.50 -11.20 -4.08
CA PRO A 34 -4.65 -11.83 -4.72
C PRO A 34 -5.91 -11.65 -3.87
N GLY A 35 -7.03 -11.34 -4.51
CA GLY A 35 -8.30 -11.02 -3.85
C GLY A 35 -8.43 -9.55 -3.45
N GLN A 36 -7.32 -8.80 -3.36
CA GLN A 36 -7.34 -7.34 -3.30
C GLN A 36 -7.00 -6.68 -4.63
N GLY A 37 -6.40 -7.41 -5.57
CA GLY A 37 -5.95 -6.87 -6.84
C GLY A 37 -4.86 -5.81 -6.73
N THR A 38 -3.98 -5.91 -5.72
CA THR A 38 -2.87 -4.97 -5.53
C THR A 38 -1.50 -5.65 -5.52
N ALA A 39 -0.47 -4.86 -5.82
CA ALA A 39 0.92 -5.23 -5.63
C ALA A 39 1.60 -4.20 -4.72
N CYS A 40 2.70 -4.58 -4.08
CA CYS A 40 3.39 -3.68 -3.19
C CYS A 40 4.92 -3.80 -3.18
N ARG A 41 5.56 -2.71 -2.74
CA ARG A 41 6.98 -2.64 -2.33
C ARG A 41 7.04 -2.29 -0.85
N ARG A 42 7.97 -2.90 -0.11
CA ARG A 42 8.01 -2.82 1.36
C ARG A 42 9.36 -2.34 1.85
N PHE A 43 9.35 -1.42 2.81
CA PHE A 43 10.54 -0.83 3.44
C PHE A 43 10.47 -1.07 4.95
N PHE A 44 11.34 -1.95 5.44
CA PHE A 44 11.24 -2.49 6.79
C PHE A 44 12.04 -1.67 7.82
N PHE A 45 11.44 -1.49 8.98
CA PHE A 45 12.08 -1.06 10.22
C PHE A 45 12.12 -2.24 11.19
N GLN A 46 12.65 -2.01 12.40
CA GLN A 46 12.75 -3.06 13.42
C GLN A 46 11.39 -3.62 13.86
N ASN A 47 10.33 -2.80 13.86
CA ASN A 47 9.03 -3.14 14.44
C ASN A 47 7.82 -2.82 13.56
N ALA A 48 8.03 -2.23 12.38
CA ALA A 48 6.98 -1.91 11.41
C ALA A 48 7.58 -1.79 10.00
N TYR A 49 6.73 -1.58 8.99
CA TYR A 49 7.20 -1.26 7.64
C TYR A 49 6.33 -0.21 6.94
N ILE A 50 6.90 0.45 5.92
CA ILE A 50 6.16 1.24 4.94
C ILE A 50 5.86 0.34 3.74
N GLU A 51 4.62 0.35 3.29
CA GLU A 51 4.16 -0.38 2.11
C GLU A 51 3.69 0.59 1.03
N LEU A 52 4.37 0.61 -0.11
CA LEU A 52 3.89 1.32 -1.30
C LEU A 52 2.99 0.37 -2.07
N VAL A 53 1.72 0.74 -2.29
CA VAL A 53 0.70 -0.12 -2.88
C VAL A 53 0.16 0.49 -4.17
N TRP A 54 -0.10 -0.34 -5.18
CA TRP A 54 -0.81 0.05 -6.40
C TRP A 54 -1.73 -1.07 -6.89
N VAL A 55 -2.74 -0.70 -7.69
CA VAL A 55 -3.71 -1.64 -8.25
C VAL A 55 -3.09 -2.33 -9.47
N ILE A 56 -3.26 -3.65 -9.55
CA ILE A 56 -2.88 -4.49 -10.69
C ILE A 56 -4.07 -5.27 -11.26
N ASN A 57 -5.18 -5.37 -10.52
CA ASN A 57 -6.44 -5.97 -10.99
C ASN A 57 -7.61 -5.15 -10.43
N GLU A 58 -8.28 -4.39 -11.28
CA GLU A 58 -9.39 -3.53 -10.87
C GLU A 58 -10.62 -4.30 -10.41
N ASP A 59 -10.92 -5.45 -11.03
CA ASP A 59 -12.12 -6.23 -10.71
C ASP A 59 -12.03 -6.83 -9.30
N GLU A 60 -10.84 -7.36 -8.95
CA GLU A 60 -10.56 -7.78 -7.58
C GLU A 60 -10.61 -6.59 -6.61
N ASN A 61 -10.03 -5.45 -6.99
CA ASN A 61 -9.96 -4.28 -6.11
C ASN A 61 -11.33 -3.62 -5.85
N LYS A 62 -12.28 -3.77 -6.79
CA LYS A 62 -13.68 -3.31 -6.68
C LYS A 62 -14.59 -4.35 -6.04
N ASN A 63 -14.09 -5.53 -5.66
CA ASN A 63 -14.89 -6.59 -5.08
C ASN A 63 -15.57 -6.13 -3.77
N SER A 64 -16.86 -6.46 -3.63
CA SER A 64 -17.66 -6.13 -2.45
C SER A 64 -17.11 -6.71 -1.13
N GLU A 65 -16.36 -7.81 -1.15
CA GLU A 65 -15.81 -8.47 0.04
C GLU A 65 -14.76 -7.60 0.77
N ILE A 66 -14.02 -6.78 0.00
CA ILE A 66 -12.96 -5.90 0.53
C ILE A 66 -13.41 -4.44 0.64
N LYS A 67 -14.68 -4.15 0.34
CA LYS A 67 -15.23 -2.79 0.26
C LYS A 67 -15.04 -1.98 1.53
N ARG A 68 -15.03 -2.62 2.70
CA ARG A 68 -14.83 -1.95 3.99
C ARG A 68 -13.52 -1.15 4.06
N ALA A 69 -12.47 -1.60 3.36
CA ALA A 69 -11.18 -0.92 3.34
C ALA A 69 -11.10 0.26 2.35
N ASN A 70 -12.11 0.42 1.48
CA ASN A 70 -12.19 1.41 0.40
C ASN A 70 -10.91 1.46 -0.44
N LEU A 71 -10.31 0.30 -0.75
CA LEU A 71 -9.01 0.25 -1.43
C LEU A 71 -9.06 0.89 -2.82
N TRP A 72 -10.15 0.68 -3.56
CA TRP A 72 -10.36 1.30 -4.86
C TRP A 72 -10.45 2.83 -4.76
N GLU A 73 -11.30 3.34 -3.88
CA GLU A 73 -11.47 4.78 -3.75
C GLU A 73 -10.17 5.47 -3.33
N ARG A 74 -9.38 4.80 -2.47
CA ARG A 74 -8.07 5.27 -2.00
C ARG A 74 -6.98 5.13 -3.05
N SER A 75 -7.07 4.16 -3.96
CA SER A 75 -6.15 4.09 -5.10
C SER A 75 -6.41 5.21 -6.09
N GLN A 76 -7.62 5.73 -6.17
CA GLN A 76 -8.02 6.83 -7.05
C GLN A 76 -7.90 8.22 -6.37
N TYR A 77 -7.02 8.37 -5.37
CA TYR A 77 -6.91 9.56 -4.51
C TYR A 77 -6.68 10.89 -5.25
N GLU A 78 -6.19 10.87 -6.49
CA GLU A 78 -6.04 12.09 -7.32
C GLU A 78 -7.39 12.59 -7.87
N PHE A 79 -8.36 11.69 -8.02
CA PHE A 79 -9.70 11.97 -8.55
C PHE A 79 -10.78 11.91 -7.47
N THR A 80 -10.48 11.28 -6.34
CA THR A 80 -11.37 11.17 -5.18
C THR A 80 -10.89 12.07 -4.04
N LYS A 81 -11.69 12.16 -2.96
CA LYS A 81 -11.27 12.82 -1.71
C LYS A 81 -10.73 11.83 -0.68
N TYR A 82 -10.49 10.58 -1.07
CA TYR A 82 -10.05 9.54 -0.15
C TYR A 82 -8.56 9.67 0.14
N CYS A 83 -8.19 9.39 1.39
CA CYS A 83 -6.81 9.40 1.82
C CYS A 83 -6.06 8.15 1.31
N PRO A 84 -4.92 8.30 0.61
CA PRO A 84 -4.15 7.16 0.11
C PRO A 84 -3.41 6.39 1.21
N PHE A 85 -3.38 6.91 2.44
CA PHE A 85 -2.64 6.35 3.57
C PHE A 85 -3.51 5.46 4.44
N GLY A 86 -2.98 4.34 4.96
CA GLY A 86 -3.65 3.47 5.92
C GLY A 86 -2.75 2.93 7.02
N PHE A 87 -3.32 2.65 8.19
CA PHE A 87 -2.64 2.07 9.34
C PHE A 87 -3.18 0.67 9.62
N CYS A 88 -2.29 -0.31 9.65
CA CYS A 88 -2.61 -1.70 9.97
C CYS A 88 -2.05 -2.03 11.36
N PHE A 89 -2.84 -2.71 12.18
CA PHE A 89 -2.48 -3.04 13.55
C PHE A 89 -2.49 -4.55 13.76
N ARG A 90 -1.55 -5.02 14.59
CA ARG A 90 -1.45 -6.40 15.06
C ARG A 90 -1.85 -6.51 16.53
N THR A 91 -2.35 -7.69 16.90
CA THR A 91 -2.74 -8.08 18.25
C THR A 91 -1.73 -9.00 18.89
#